data_AF-A0A4Y2U7H0-F1
#
_entry.id   AF-A0A4Y2U7H0-F1
#
_cell.length_a   1.000
_cell.length_b   1.000
_cell.length_c   1.000
_cell.angle_alpha   90.00
_cell.angle_beta   90.00
_cell.angle_gamma   90.00
#
_symmetry.space_group_name_H-M   'P 1'
#
loop_
_entity.id
_entity.type
_entity.pdbx_description
1 polymer ?
#
loop_
_entity_poly.entity_id
_entity_poly.type
_entity_poly.pdbx_seq_one_letter_code
_entity_poly.pdbx_strand_id
1 'polypeptide(L)'
;MYAFLSVVNENGPCPLIAITNVLIMKGRITVPSLVDFVTTENLMAYLGDCILESIPKNIPEGTQLNFEQNMHDAMAVLPKLQTGLDVNVKFTGISDFEYTPECIIFDLLRIPLYHGWLIDPQMIDVMTAVGKCSYNQLVEKIINSKCSSDPEKVTEGMS
;
A
#
# COMPACT_ATOMS: atom_id res chain seq x y z
N MET A 1 -2.02 29.24 3.25
CA MET A 1 -2.08 27.82 2.87
C MET A 1 -2.02 27.04 4.17
N TYR A 2 -3.16 26.68 4.74
CA TYR A 2 -3.22 25.91 5.98
C TYR A 2 -3.23 24.42 5.59
N ALA A 3 -2.22 23.68 6.02
CA ALA A 3 -2.13 22.25 5.78
C ALA A 3 -3.20 21.55 6.62
N PHE A 4 -4.22 21.01 5.95
CA PHE A 4 -5.17 20.07 6.54
C PHE A 4 -4.41 18.75 6.75
N LEU A 5 -3.81 18.55 7.92
CA LEU A 5 -3.22 17.27 8.34
C LEU A 5 -4.18 16.67 9.36
N SER A 6 -5.10 15.83 8.90
CA SER A 6 -6.01 15.11 9.79
C SER A 6 -5.19 14.17 10.68
N VAL A 7 -5.23 14.40 12.00
CA VAL A 7 -4.63 13.52 13.00
C VAL A 7 -5.63 12.39 13.30
N VAL A 8 -5.20 11.14 13.16
CA VAL A 8 -6.05 9.97 13.41
C VAL A 8 -6.19 9.77 14.92
N ASN A 9 -7.43 9.67 15.42
CA ASN A 9 -7.72 9.29 16.80
C ASN A 9 -8.18 7.82 16.77
N GLU A 10 -7.28 6.90 17.14
CA GLU A 10 -7.46 5.43 17.28
C GLU A 10 -8.14 4.66 16.11
N ASN A 11 -7.36 3.81 15.41
CA ASN A 11 -7.80 2.82 14.41
C ASN A 11 -8.68 3.34 13.23
N GLY A 12 -8.74 4.66 13.02
CA GLY A 12 -9.45 5.28 11.89
C GLY A 12 -8.84 4.98 10.51
N PRO A 13 -9.42 5.53 9.43
CA PRO A 13 -9.07 5.22 8.04
C PRO A 13 -7.71 5.84 7.62
N CYS A 14 -6.63 5.39 8.25
CA CYS A 14 -5.28 5.89 8.07
C CYS A 14 -4.81 5.86 6.60
N PRO A 15 -5.07 4.79 5.81
CA PRO A 15 -4.72 4.79 4.39
C PRO A 15 -5.42 5.89 3.59
N LEU A 16 -6.73 6.09 3.81
CA LEU A 16 -7.52 7.13 3.14
C LEU A 16 -6.98 8.54 3.46
N ILE A 17 -6.71 8.80 4.73
CA ILE A 17 -6.17 10.10 5.18
C ILE A 17 -4.79 10.34 4.59
N ALA A 18 -3.89 9.34 4.64
CA ALA A 18 -2.54 9.45 4.11
C ALA A 18 -2.54 9.80 2.60
N ILE A 19 -3.35 9.09 1.82
CA ILE A 19 -3.50 9.35 0.38
C ILE A 19 -4.07 10.74 0.13
N THR A 20 -5.14 11.11 0.85
CA THR A 20 -5.78 12.43 0.69
C THR A 20 -4.78 13.55 0.99
N ASN A 21 -4.02 13.45 2.08
CA ASN A 21 -3.04 14.47 2.45
C ASN A 21 -1.99 14.66 1.35
N VAL A 22 -1.51 13.57 0.75
CA VAL A 22 -0.59 13.65 -0.40
C VAL A 22 -1.23 14.36 -1.59
N LEU A 23 -2.48 14.08 -1.90
CA LEU A 23 -3.21 14.71 -3.01
C LEU A 23 -3.50 16.20 -2.76
N ILE A 24 -3.81 16.58 -1.51
CA ILE A 24 -3.95 17.99 -1.10
C ILE A 24 -2.61 18.72 -1.27
N MET A 25 -1.51 18.14 -0.79
CA MET A 25 -0.16 18.72 -0.93
C MET A 25 0.26 18.84 -2.41
N LYS A 26 -0.16 17.91 -3.26
CA LYS A 26 0.04 17.98 -4.72
C LYS A 26 -0.89 18.99 -5.42
N GLY A 27 -1.82 19.61 -4.70
CA GLY A 27 -2.81 20.53 -5.26
C GLY A 27 -3.88 19.85 -6.13
N ARG A 28 -4.02 18.52 -6.03
CA ARG A 28 -5.05 17.74 -6.76
C ARG A 28 -6.39 17.73 -6.06
N ILE A 29 -6.40 17.89 -4.73
CA ILE A 29 -7.63 18.06 -3.94
C ILE A 29 -7.59 19.46 -3.32
N THR A 30 -8.69 20.20 -3.48
CA THR A 30 -8.91 21.48 -2.80
C THR A 30 -10.07 21.34 -1.82
N VAL A 31 -9.77 21.44 -0.53
CA VAL A 31 -10.80 21.45 0.52
C VAL A 31 -11.29 22.90 0.71
N PRO A 32 -12.61 23.16 0.72
CA PRO A 32 -13.13 24.51 0.93
C PRO A 32 -12.68 25.09 2.28
N SER A 33 -12.21 26.33 2.29
CA SER A 33 -11.65 27.00 3.49
C SER A 33 -12.66 27.34 4.58
N LEU A 34 -13.96 27.11 4.33
CA LEU A 34 -15.06 27.38 5.26
C LEU A 34 -15.53 26.13 6.01
N VAL A 35 -14.86 24.99 5.81
CA VAL A 35 -15.26 23.71 6.36
C VAL A 35 -14.37 23.37 7.55
N ASP A 36 -14.96 23.29 8.73
CA ASP A 36 -14.25 22.92 9.97
C ASP A 36 -13.95 21.40 10.03
N PHE A 37 -14.78 20.58 9.38
CA PHE A 37 -14.68 19.12 9.40
C PHE A 37 -15.01 18.51 8.04
N VAL A 38 -14.21 17.53 7.60
CA VAL A 38 -14.44 16.77 6.37
C VAL A 38 -14.78 15.34 6.75
N THR A 39 -15.87 14.78 6.18
CA THR A 39 -16.29 13.40 6.49
C THR A 39 -15.52 12.39 5.63
N THR A 40 -15.53 11.12 6.05
CA THR A 40 -14.95 10.02 5.28
C THR A 40 -15.57 9.91 3.89
N GLU A 41 -16.87 10.14 3.75
CA GLU A 41 -17.58 10.14 2.46
C GLU A 41 -17.08 11.25 1.54
N ASN A 42 -16.80 12.44 2.07
CA ASN A 42 -16.19 13.51 1.28
C ASN A 42 -14.80 13.13 0.78
N LEU A 43 -13.95 12.54 1.65
CA LEU A 43 -12.61 12.08 1.26
C LEU A 43 -12.67 11.01 0.17
N MET A 44 -13.59 10.07 0.29
CA MET A 44 -13.82 9.02 -0.70
C MET A 44 -14.26 9.59 -2.05
N ALA A 45 -15.16 10.58 -2.04
CA ALA A 45 -15.59 11.27 -3.26
C ALA A 45 -14.40 11.97 -3.94
N TYR A 46 -13.59 12.73 -3.18
CA TYR A 46 -12.40 13.40 -3.74
C TYR A 46 -11.37 12.42 -4.31
N LEU A 47 -11.15 11.28 -3.66
CA LEU A 47 -10.29 10.23 -4.19
C LEU A 47 -10.86 9.62 -5.47
N GLY A 48 -12.17 9.34 -5.50
CA GLY A 48 -12.86 8.82 -6.69
C GLY A 48 -12.68 9.74 -7.89
N ASP A 49 -12.88 11.05 -7.70
CA ASP A 49 -12.67 12.06 -8.73
C ASP A 49 -11.20 12.07 -9.20
N CYS A 50 -10.23 12.03 -8.28
CA CYS A 50 -8.81 11.98 -8.62
C CYS A 50 -8.41 10.72 -9.41
N ILE A 51 -9.05 9.58 -9.15
CA ILE A 51 -8.84 8.34 -9.89
C ILE A 51 -9.45 8.46 -11.29
N LEU A 52 -10.66 9.00 -11.43
CA LEU A 52 -11.28 9.25 -12.74
C LEU A 52 -10.50 10.28 -13.57
N GLU A 53 -9.86 11.26 -12.95
CA GLU A 53 -8.97 12.20 -13.64
C GLU A 53 -7.65 11.56 -14.10
N SER A 54 -7.26 10.42 -13.52
CA SER A 54 -6.05 9.70 -13.94
C SER A 54 -6.21 9.02 -15.31
N ILE A 55 -7.44 8.99 -15.85
CA ILE A 55 -7.76 8.45 -17.17
C ILE A 55 -7.01 9.25 -18.27
N PRO A 56 -6.11 8.60 -19.03
CA PRO A 56 -5.47 9.25 -20.16
C PRO A 56 -6.52 9.65 -21.21
N LYS A 57 -6.50 10.90 -21.67
CA LYS A 57 -7.46 11.39 -22.66
C LYS A 57 -7.35 10.71 -24.04
N ASN A 58 -6.20 10.12 -24.33
CA ASN A 58 -5.94 9.34 -25.55
C ASN A 58 -5.37 7.99 -25.13
N ILE A 59 -6.22 6.96 -25.05
CA ILE A 59 -5.80 5.61 -24.72
C ILE A 59 -5.48 4.89 -26.04
N PRO A 60 -4.25 4.41 -26.26
CA PRO A 60 -3.94 3.53 -27.39
C PRO A 60 -4.84 2.29 -27.35
N GLU A 61 -5.43 1.89 -28.48
CA GLU A 61 -6.41 0.79 -28.58
C GLU A 61 -5.91 -0.51 -27.90
N GLY A 62 -4.61 -0.80 -27.96
CA GLY A 62 -4.00 -1.98 -27.33
C GLY A 62 -3.86 -1.93 -25.80
N THR A 63 -4.13 -0.79 -25.17
CA THR A 63 -3.96 -0.59 -23.71
C THR A 63 -5.27 -0.30 -22.98
N GLN A 64 -6.37 -0.15 -23.72
CA GLN A 64 -7.66 0.25 -23.17
C GLN A 64 -8.24 -0.75 -22.20
N LEU A 65 -8.21 -2.04 -22.53
CA LEU A 65 -8.73 -3.11 -21.67
C LEU A 65 -7.97 -3.19 -20.33
N ASN A 66 -6.65 -3.05 -20.35
CA ASN A 66 -5.84 -3.06 -19.13
C ASN A 66 -6.18 -1.86 -18.23
N PHE A 67 -6.41 -0.69 -18.84
CA PHE A 67 -6.80 0.50 -18.11
C PHE A 67 -8.20 0.37 -17.49
N GLU A 68 -9.18 -0.13 -18.25
CA GLU A 68 -10.53 -0.39 -17.75
C GLU A 68 -10.53 -1.39 -16.59
N GLN A 69 -9.70 -2.41 -16.67
CA GLN A 69 -9.53 -3.39 -15.58
C GLN A 69 -8.90 -2.76 -14.34
N ASN A 70 -7.82 -2.00 -14.49
CA ASN A 70 -7.20 -1.27 -13.37
C ASN A 70 -8.19 -0.32 -12.67
N MET A 71 -9.07 0.32 -13.44
CA MET A 71 -10.12 1.18 -12.90
C MET A 71 -11.15 0.38 -12.11
N HIS A 72 -11.59 -0.76 -12.65
CA HIS A 72 -12.51 -1.65 -11.96
C HIS A 72 -11.94 -2.14 -10.62
N ASP A 73 -10.68 -2.58 -10.65
CA ASP A 73 -9.96 -3.07 -9.47
C ASP A 73 -9.81 -1.94 -8.43
N ALA A 74 -9.46 -0.73 -8.87
CA ALA A 74 -9.38 0.43 -8.00
C ALA A 74 -10.71 0.76 -7.31
N MET A 75 -11.82 0.75 -8.05
CA MET A 75 -13.15 1.00 -7.48
C MET A 75 -13.57 -0.10 -6.48
N ALA A 76 -13.15 -1.34 -6.71
CA ALA A 76 -13.39 -2.45 -5.78
C ALA A 76 -12.56 -2.33 -4.49
N VAL A 77 -11.35 -1.77 -4.58
CA VAL A 77 -10.47 -1.57 -3.43
C VAL A 77 -10.82 -0.31 -2.62
N LEU A 78 -11.32 0.74 -3.27
CA LEU A 78 -11.52 2.05 -2.65
C LEU A 78 -12.20 2.00 -1.26
N PRO A 79 -13.30 1.24 -1.04
CA PRO A 79 -13.94 1.14 0.27
C PRO A 79 -13.02 0.57 1.37
N LYS A 80 -12.06 -0.31 1.02
CA LYS A 80 -11.14 -0.90 1.99
C LYS A 80 -10.24 0.14 2.64
N LEU A 81 -9.95 1.26 1.98
CA LEU A 81 -9.16 2.35 2.56
C LEU A 81 -9.77 2.93 3.85
N GLN A 82 -11.08 2.73 4.05
CA GLN A 82 -11.77 3.13 5.27
C GLN A 82 -11.49 2.19 6.45
N THR A 83 -11.24 0.91 6.19
CA THR A 83 -11.14 -0.14 7.21
C THR A 83 -9.72 -0.67 7.40
N GLY A 84 -8.84 -0.48 6.42
CA GLY A 84 -7.47 -0.98 6.43
C GLY A 84 -7.02 -1.46 5.05
N LEU A 85 -5.72 -1.38 4.81
CA LEU A 85 -5.11 -1.81 3.56
C LEU A 85 -4.09 -2.92 3.83
N ASP A 86 -4.31 -4.07 3.23
CA ASP A 86 -3.38 -5.20 3.36
C ASP A 86 -2.22 -5.01 2.39
N VAL A 87 -1.01 -4.91 2.96
CA VAL A 87 0.24 -4.84 2.21
C VAL A 87 1.17 -5.94 2.68
N ASN A 88 1.90 -6.55 1.75
CA ASN A 88 2.86 -7.59 2.07
C ASN A 88 4.26 -7.15 1.61
N VAL A 89 5.10 -6.75 2.56
CA VAL A 89 6.45 -6.23 2.29
C VAL A 89 7.42 -7.35 1.95
N LYS A 90 8.49 -7.00 1.23
CA LYS A 90 9.72 -7.79 1.11
C LYS A 90 10.85 -7.02 1.75
N PHE A 91 11.82 -7.72 2.31
CA PHE A 91 12.87 -7.07 3.12
C PHE A 91 14.07 -6.59 2.29
N THR A 92 13.94 -6.60 0.96
CA THR A 92 15.04 -6.38 0.00
C THR A 92 15.23 -4.92 -0.43
N GLY A 93 14.23 -4.06 -0.23
CA GLY A 93 14.28 -2.68 -0.68
C GLY A 93 13.09 -1.88 -0.17
N ILE A 94 13.22 -0.55 -0.08
CA ILE A 94 12.20 0.32 0.53
C ILE A 94 10.86 0.34 -0.21
N SER A 95 10.85 -0.05 -1.48
CA SER A 95 9.67 -0.06 -2.36
C SER A 95 9.21 -1.48 -2.68
N ASP A 96 9.75 -2.49 -2.00
CA ASP A 96 9.56 -3.88 -2.39
C ASP A 96 8.35 -4.47 -1.67
N PHE A 97 7.26 -4.61 -2.41
CA PHE A 97 6.04 -5.27 -1.96
C PHE A 97 5.72 -6.46 -2.85
N GLU A 98 4.97 -7.43 -2.33
CA GLU A 98 4.17 -8.30 -3.17
C GLU A 98 2.99 -7.50 -3.72
N TYR A 99 2.79 -7.56 -5.03
CA TYR A 99 1.74 -6.78 -5.67
C TYR A 99 0.38 -7.39 -5.31
N THR A 100 -0.41 -6.64 -4.54
CA THR A 100 -1.79 -6.96 -4.21
C THR A 100 -2.74 -6.04 -5.00
N PRO A 101 -4.02 -6.41 -5.18
CA PRO A 101 -5.00 -5.52 -5.81
C PRO A 101 -5.05 -4.14 -5.14
N GLU A 102 -4.80 -4.07 -3.83
CA GLU A 102 -4.75 -2.87 -3.03
C GLU A 102 -3.70 -1.84 -3.52
N CYS A 103 -2.62 -2.31 -4.13
CA CYS A 103 -1.54 -1.46 -4.64
C CYS A 103 -1.98 -0.57 -5.82
N ILE A 104 -3.04 -0.95 -6.56
CA ILE A 104 -3.46 -0.25 -7.77
C ILE A 104 -3.84 1.21 -7.52
N ILE A 105 -4.34 1.53 -6.32
CA ILE A 105 -4.72 2.89 -5.92
C ILE A 105 -3.50 3.81 -5.94
N PHE A 106 -2.37 3.33 -5.42
CA PHE A 106 -1.13 4.10 -5.38
C PHE A 106 -0.58 4.35 -6.78
N ASP A 107 -0.65 3.35 -7.66
CA ASP A 107 -0.19 3.45 -9.04
C ASP A 107 -1.02 4.46 -9.85
N LEU A 108 -2.35 4.38 -9.78
CA LEU A 108 -3.26 5.31 -10.47
C LEU A 108 -3.10 6.75 -9.97
N LEU A 109 -2.93 6.93 -8.66
CA LEU A 109 -2.72 8.24 -8.05
C LEU A 109 -1.27 8.76 -8.18
N ARG A 110 -0.37 7.93 -8.71
CA ARG A 110 1.08 8.17 -8.83
C ARG A 110 1.69 8.56 -7.48
N ILE A 111 1.37 7.79 -6.45
CA ILE A 111 1.90 7.94 -5.10
C ILE A 111 2.85 6.77 -4.87
N PRO A 112 4.16 6.99 -4.71
CA PRO A 112 5.06 5.90 -4.38
C PRO A 112 4.77 5.39 -2.96
N LEU A 113 4.72 4.08 -2.79
CA LEU A 113 4.57 3.42 -1.50
C LEU A 113 5.94 2.94 -1.01
N TYR A 114 6.24 3.17 0.27
CA TYR A 114 7.52 2.79 0.88
C TYR A 114 7.33 2.12 2.24
N HIS A 115 8.29 1.29 2.64
CA HIS A 115 8.45 0.75 3.99
C HIS A 115 9.91 0.80 4.45
N GLY A 116 10.12 0.78 5.77
CA GLY A 116 11.44 0.77 6.39
C GLY A 116 11.90 -0.61 6.89
N TRP A 117 11.09 -1.64 6.68
CA TRP A 117 11.38 -2.99 7.17
C TRP A 117 12.41 -3.69 6.27
N LEU A 118 13.68 -3.41 6.53
CA LEU A 118 14.82 -3.95 5.79
C LEU A 118 15.70 -4.78 6.71
N ILE A 119 16.43 -5.74 6.13
CA ILE A 119 17.47 -6.48 6.84
C ILE A 119 18.75 -5.66 6.83
N ASP A 120 19.45 -5.61 7.96
CA ASP A 120 20.80 -5.04 8.02
C ASP A 120 21.74 -5.83 7.10
N PRO A 121 22.40 -5.18 6.12
CA PRO A 121 23.35 -5.84 5.22
C PRO A 121 24.52 -6.55 5.92
N GLN A 122 24.80 -6.23 7.18
CA GLN A 122 25.85 -6.87 7.97
C GLN A 122 25.42 -8.26 8.50
N MET A 123 24.11 -8.55 8.56
CA MET A 123 23.57 -9.82 9.04
C MET A 123 23.40 -10.83 7.90
N ILE A 124 24.53 -11.34 7.39
CA ILE A 124 24.57 -12.24 6.22
C ILE A 124 23.74 -13.51 6.42
N ASP A 125 23.73 -14.09 7.63
CA ASP A 125 22.97 -15.29 7.94
C ASP A 125 21.46 -15.03 7.83
N VAL A 126 20.99 -13.91 8.38
CA VAL A 126 19.59 -13.47 8.30
C VAL A 126 19.19 -13.14 6.87
N MET A 127 20.05 -12.44 6.12
CA MET A 127 19.81 -12.18 4.70
C MET A 127 19.67 -13.47 3.89
N THR A 128 20.49 -14.48 4.20
CA THR A 128 20.44 -15.78 3.53
C THR A 128 19.17 -16.55 3.90
N ALA A 129 18.82 -16.56 5.18
CA ALA A 129 17.63 -17.24 5.70
C ALA A 129 16.33 -16.60 5.18
N VAL A 130 16.24 -15.28 5.11
CA VAL A 130 15.06 -14.57 4.60
C VAL A 130 15.02 -14.57 3.07
N GLY A 131 16.18 -14.42 2.41
CA GLY A 131 16.29 -14.40 0.96
C GLY A 131 15.42 -13.33 0.31
N LYS A 132 14.55 -13.76 -0.62
CA LYS A 132 13.60 -12.89 -1.34
C LYS A 132 12.15 -13.06 -0.87
N CYS A 133 11.95 -13.68 0.29
CA CYS A 133 10.62 -13.92 0.84
C CYS A 133 9.90 -12.61 1.16
N SER A 134 8.60 -12.55 0.89
CA SER A 134 7.71 -11.58 1.51
C SER A 134 7.46 -11.94 2.98
N TYR A 135 6.88 -11.01 3.76
CA TYR A 135 6.54 -11.27 5.16
C TYR A 135 5.70 -12.55 5.32
N ASN A 136 4.64 -12.71 4.53
CA ASN A 136 3.78 -13.90 4.60
C ASN A 136 4.55 -15.20 4.30
N GLN A 137 5.38 -15.19 3.25
CA GLN A 137 6.21 -16.35 2.88
C GLN A 137 7.23 -16.68 3.98
N LEU A 138 7.79 -15.66 4.64
CA LEU A 138 8.74 -15.85 5.73
C LEU A 138 8.05 -16.46 6.96
N VAL A 139 6.85 -16.01 7.31
CA VAL A 139 6.05 -16.60 8.39
C VAL A 139 5.77 -18.07 8.11
N GLU A 140 5.34 -18.41 6.89
CA GLU A 140 5.14 -19.81 6.47
C GLU A 140 6.43 -20.63 6.55
N LYS A 141 7.56 -20.07 6.09
CA LYS A 141 8.87 -20.73 6.19
C LYS A 141 9.22 -21.06 7.64
N ILE A 142 9.03 -20.11 8.56
CA ILE A 142 9.32 -20.29 9.99
C ILE A 142 8.44 -21.39 10.60
N ILE A 143 7.14 -21.40 10.28
CA ILE A 143 6.21 -22.43 10.77
C ILE A 143 6.66 -23.82 10.27
N ASN A 144 6.96 -23.95 8.98
CA ASN A 144 7.40 -25.22 8.40
C ASN A 144 8.72 -25.71 8.99
N SER A 145 9.67 -24.81 9.25
CA SER A 145 10.93 -25.16 9.93
C SER A 145 10.71 -25.66 11.36
N LYS A 146 9.80 -25.03 12.12
CA LYS A 146 9.48 -25.45 13.50
C LYS A 146 8.72 -26.78 13.58
N CYS A 147 7.91 -27.10 12.57
CA CYS A 147 7.17 -28.36 12.50
C CYS A 147 7.97 -29.51 11.86
N SER A 148 9.17 -29.25 11.34
CA SER A 148 10.02 -30.27 10.73
C SER A 148 10.69 -31.16 11.77
N SER A 149 10.72 -32.48 11.55
CA SER A 149 11.45 -33.46 12.37
C SER A 149 12.95 -33.55 12.04
N ASP A 150 13.42 -32.69 11.12
CA ASP A 150 14.80 -32.67 10.62
C ASP A 150 15.66 -31.73 11.48
N PRO A 151 16.63 -32.22 12.26
CA PRO A 151 17.33 -31.43 13.28
C PRO A 151 18.11 -30.24 12.71
N GLU A 152 18.49 -30.24 11.43
CA GLU A 152 19.18 -29.12 10.79
C GLU A 152 18.26 -27.91 10.50
N LYS A 153 16.96 -28.15 10.26
CA LYS A 153 15.96 -27.09 9.96
C LYS A 153 15.39 -26.41 11.20
N VAL A 154 15.47 -27.05 12.36
CA VAL A 154 15.01 -26.50 13.64
C VAL A 154 15.89 -25.32 14.08
N THR A 155 17.20 -25.39 13.82
CA THR A 155 18.17 -24.34 14.13
C THR A 155 17.96 -23.06 13.33
N GLU A 156 17.55 -23.15 12.05
CA GLU A 156 17.31 -22.00 11.17
C GLU A 156 16.03 -21.21 11.54
N GLY A 157 15.09 -21.82 12.29
CA GLY A 157 13.85 -21.18 12.74
C GLY A 157 13.90 -20.55 14.14
N MET A 158 15.05 -20.63 14.81
CA MET A 158 15.27 -20.15 16.20
C MET A 158 16.26 -18.98 16.31
N SER A 159 17.00 -18.68 15.24
CA SER A 159 17.95 -17.57 15.14
C SER A 159 17.29 -16.28 14.63
#